data_AF-A0A2E5AY63-F1
#
_entry.id   AF-A0A2E5AY63-F1
#
_cell.length_a   1.000
_cell.length_b   1.000
_cell.length_c   1.000
_cell.angle_alpha   90.00
_cell.angle_beta   90.00
_cell.angle_gamma   90.00
#
_symmetry.space_group_name_H-M   'P 1'
#
loop_
_entity.id
_entity.type
_entity.pdbx_description
1 polymer ?
#
loop_
_entity_poly.entity_id
_entity_poly.type
_entity_poly.pdbx_seq_one_letter_code
_entity_poly.pdbx_strand_id
1 'polypeptide(L)' 'MNNAKSADIQVFDILGKTIFSQENISVNERINVSNLENGTYFIRISMDNAVTTKKFLIFK' A
#
# COMPACT_ATOMS: atom_id res chain seq x y z
N MET A 1 -28.07 4.56 0.19
CA MET A 1 -26.94 4.05 1.01
C MET A 1 -25.67 4.28 0.20
N ASN A 2 -24.79 5.18 0.65
CA ASN A 2 -23.51 5.40 -0.03
C ASN A 2 -22.58 4.23 0.33
N ASN A 3 -22.44 3.26 -0.58
CA ASN A 3 -21.35 2.29 -0.52
C ASN A 3 -20.08 3.00 -0.97
N ALA A 4 -19.51 3.85 -0.10
CA ALA A 4 -18.18 4.38 -0.35
C ALA A 4 -17.22 3.18 -0.36
N LYS A 5 -16.71 2.82 -1.53
CA LYS A 5 -15.71 1.75 -1.66
C LYS A 5 -14.47 2.17 -0.87
N SER A 6 -14.18 1.44 0.20
CA SER A 6 -12.95 1.56 0.95
C SER A 6 -11.95 0.48 0.52
N ALA A 7 -10.67 0.73 0.76
CA ALA A 7 -9.61 -0.23 0.49
C ALA A 7 -8.73 -0.42 1.72
N ASP A 8 -8.01 -1.53 1.72
CA ASP A 8 -6.94 -1.79 2.67
C ASP A 8 -5.60 -1.76 1.95
N ILE A 9 -4.61 -1.13 2.56
CA ILE A 9 -3.27 -1.00 2.02
C ILE A 9 -2.27 -1.66 2.96
N GLN A 10 -1.33 -2.38 2.37
CA GLN A 10 -0.13 -2.87 3.04
C GLN A 10 1.10 -2.56 2.19
N VAL A 11 2.14 -2.01 2.80
CA VAL A 11 3.46 -1.85 2.20
C VAL A 11 4.43 -2.80 2.89
N PHE A 12 5.20 -3.54 2.11
CA PHE A 12 6.22 -4.45 2.61
C PHE A 12 7.50 -4.40 1.78
N ASP A 13 8.63 -4.70 2.42
CA ASP A 13 9.91 -4.81 1.73
C ASP A 13 10.05 -6.13 0.97
N ILE A 14 11.17 -6.31 0.26
CA ILE A 14 11.44 -7.50 -0.54
C ILE A 14 11.53 -8.81 0.27
N LEU A 15 11.75 -8.72 1.58
CA LEU A 15 11.76 -9.88 2.48
C LEU A 15 10.37 -10.18 3.05
N GLY A 16 9.36 -9.37 2.70
CA GLY A 16 7.99 -9.50 3.19
C GLY A 16 7.74 -8.84 4.55
N LYS A 17 8.70 -8.09 5.10
CA LYS A 17 8.49 -7.34 6.34
C LYS A 17 7.49 -6.22 6.07
N THR A 18 6.40 -6.18 6.84
CA THR A 18 5.42 -5.08 6.77
C THR A 18 6.04 -3.80 7.29
N ILE A 19 5.98 -2.76 6.47
CA ILE A 19 6.48 -1.41 6.76
C ILE A 19 5.33 -0.47 7.14
N PHE A 20 4.17 -0.67 6.50
CA PHE A 20 2.98 0.14 6.73
C PHE A 20 1.73 -0.69 6.46
N SER A 21 0.67 -0.45 7.23
CA SER A 21 -0.65 -1.04 7.01
C SER A 21 -1.73 -0.05 7.42
N GLN A 22 -2.77 0.09 6.62
CA GLN A 22 -3.92 0.92 6.92
C GLN A 22 -5.18 0.33 6.29
N GLU A 23 -6.25 0.28 7.06
CA GLU A 23 -7.54 -0.28 6.64
C GLU A 23 -8.56 0.83 6.36
N ASN A 24 -9.60 0.49 5.61
CA ASN A 24 -10.77 1.33 5.38
C ASN A 24 -10.45 2.73 4.82
N ILE A 25 -9.47 2.82 3.92
CA ILE A 25 -9.02 4.10 3.36
C ILE A 25 -9.91 4.57 2.21
N SER A 26 -9.87 5.88 1.95
CA SER A 26 -10.44 6.49 0.75
C SER A 26 -9.66 6.12 -0.51
N VAL A 27 -10.33 6.07 -1.66
CA VAL A 27 -9.70 5.84 -2.98
C VAL A 27 -8.58 6.83 -3.33
N ASN A 28 -8.51 7.99 -2.65
CA ASN A 28 -7.50 9.03 -2.87
C ASN A 28 -6.44 9.11 -1.75
N GLU A 29 -6.32 8.07 -0.92
CA GLU A 29 -5.32 7.99 0.14
C GLU A 29 -3.89 8.13 -0.42
N ARG A 30 -3.02 8.82 0.31
CA ARG A 30 -1.62 9.03 -0.10
C ARG A 30 -0.68 8.54 0.99
N ILE A 31 0.24 7.66 0.59
CA ILE A 31 1.29 7.17 1.48
C ILE A 31 2.56 7.98 1.25
N ASN A 32 3.09 8.58 2.31
CA ASN A 32 4.40 9.19 2.26
C ASN A 32 5.49 8.12 2.38
N VAL A 33 6.36 8.02 1.36
CA VAL A 33 7.48 7.07 1.30
C VAL A 33 8.85 7.74 1.44
N SER A 34 8.92 9.04 1.75
CA SER A 34 10.17 9.80 1.83
C SER A 34 11.17 9.24 2.84
N ASN A 35 10.65 8.61 3.89
CA ASN A 35 11.44 8.07 4.99
C ASN A 35 11.89 6.61 4.75
N LEU A 36 11.52 6.01 3.62
CA LEU A 36 12.00 4.68 3.26
C LEU A 36 13.45 4.76 2.78
N GLU A 37 14.21 3.72 3.08
CA GLU A 37 15.57 3.55 2.59
C GLU A 37 15.58 3.10 1.12
N ASN A 38 16.75 3.19 0.49
CA ASN A 38 16.92 2.66 -0.86
C ASN A 38 16.63 1.16 -0.87
N GLY A 39 15.74 0.72 -1.76
CA GLY A 39 15.27 -0.66 -1.75
C GLY A 39 14.10 -0.93 -2.65
N THR A 40 13.74 -2.21 -2.72
CA THR A 40 12.53 -2.69 -3.42
C THR A 40 11.40 -2.88 -2.41
N TYR A 41 10.24 -2.35 -2.76
CA TYR A 41 9.04 -2.43 -1.95
C TYR A 41 7.85 -2.86 -2.79
N PHE A 42 6.82 -3.34 -2.10
CA PHE A 42 5.56 -3.73 -2.69
C PHE A 42 4.44 -3.03 -1.94
N ILE A 43 3.46 -2.53 -2.69
CA ILE A 43 2.18 -2.09 -2.15
C ILE A 43 1.12 -3.10 -2.57
N ARG A 44 0.40 -3.64 -1.59
CA ARG A 44 -0.79 -4.46 -1.77
C ARG A 44 -2.02 -3.63 -1.42
N ILE A 45 -2.96 -3.57 -2.35
CA ILE A 45 -4.25 -2.89 -2.19
C ILE A 45 -5.33 -3.97 -2.28
N SER A 46 -6.14 -4.10 -1.25
CA SER A 46 -7.29 -5.02 -1.20
C SER A 46 -8.58 -4.20 -1.17
N MET A 47 -9.51 -4.49 -2.08
CA MET A 47 -10.82 -3.83 -2.16
C MET A 47 -11.86 -4.87 -2.56
N ASP A 48 -12.86 -5.08 -1.71
CA ASP A 48 -13.84 -6.15 -1.85
C ASP A 48 -13.13 -7.51 -2.06
N ASN A 49 -13.36 -8.17 -3.20
CA ASN A 49 -12.75 -9.45 -3.57
C ASN A 49 -11.53 -9.30 -4.49
N ALA A 50 -11.04 -8.08 -4.72
CA ALA A 50 -9.92 -7.79 -5.60
C ALA A 50 -8.66 -7.44 -4.81
N VAL A 51 -7.53 -7.99 -5.23
CA VAL A 51 -6.20 -7.66 -4.68
C VAL A 51 -5.29 -7.25 -5.82
N THR A 52 -4.67 -6.08 -5.70
CA THR A 52 -3.63 -5.61 -6.61
C THR A 52 -2.32 -5.42 -5.85
N THR A 53 -1.23 -5.96 -6.39
CA THR A 53 0.11 -5.75 -5.85
C THR A 53 0.96 -5.04 -6.89
N LYS A 54 1.62 -3.95 -6.50
CA LYS A 54 2.56 -3.22 -7.36
C LYS A 54 3.93 -3.14 -6.70
N LYS A 55 4.97 -3.37 -7.49
CA LYS A 55 6.36 -3.15 -7.09
C LYS A 55 6.75 -1.69 -7.33
N PHE A 56 7.46 -1.09 -6.38
CA PHE A 56 8.12 0.19 -6.57
C PHE A 56 9.53 0.15 -5.97
N LEU A 57 10.36 1.09 -6.41
CA LEU A 57 11.77 1.19 -6.02
C LEU A 57 12.00 2.57 -5.43
N ILE A 58 12.76 2.62 -4.34
CA ILE A 58 13.29 3.86 -3.80
C ILE A 58 14.77 3.92 -4.16
N PHE A 59 15.14 4.97 -4.89
CA PHE A 59 16.51 5.33 -5.21
C PHE A 59 16.67 6.84 -4.95
N LYS A 60 17.41 7.18 -3.89
CA LYS A 60 17.81 8.54 -3.53
C LYS A 60 19.11 8.92 -4.24
#